data_AF-A0A8T4G2K6-F1
#
_entry.id   AF-A0A8T4G2K6-F1
#
_cell.length_a   1.000
_cell.length_b   1.000
_cell.length_c   1.000
_cell.angle_alpha   90.00
_cell.angle_beta   90.00
_cell.angle_gamma   90.00
#
_symmetry.space_group_name_H-M   'P 1'
#
loop_
_entity.id
_entity.type
_entity.pdbx_description
1 polymer ?
#
loop_
_entity_poly.entity_id
_entity_poly.type
_entity_poly.pdbx_seq_one_letter_code
_entity_poly.pdbx_strand_id
1 'polypeptide(L)'
;MKIPVRGPGRPKKWDKPLRQWRADIPEDDYDFIEDTRTRLGLSRAEFLHMILHQANVNLLELQAKIKHLEEALNQLEKEKQALLEEREKLLDRIEKLQLQIQALKLGSKTVVRDAIKLKAIAEKIEEGKSWKEVCALAGFRDEDKIRDYLKLAFNIRKNDRDEWPEVFKPKDIVEEFQGWVLVKPSEKADIISYVFVRKGREKAFLKEQKLKAEPEKALEVSDAAAEITKVLKDWLEGYELALMDKHGKERAERMAKDFQRFALKRLIDKYGFTAVFDVVYSDPHFKRVILPLLEPYAPKEVLEVKT
;
A
#
# COMPACT_ATOMS: atom_id res chain seq x y z
N MET A 1 -34.38 110.15 -22.60
CA MET A 1 -32.91 110.21 -22.67
C MET A 1 -32.38 108.79 -22.45
N LYS A 2 -31.67 108.22 -23.44
CA LYS A 2 -31.13 106.85 -23.37
C LYS A 2 -29.84 106.84 -22.54
N ILE A 3 -29.76 105.97 -21.54
CA ILE A 3 -28.57 105.75 -20.72
C ILE A 3 -27.52 105.03 -21.59
N PRO A 4 -26.28 105.53 -21.72
CA PRO A 4 -25.26 104.87 -22.50
C PRO A 4 -24.77 103.60 -21.79
N VAL A 5 -24.81 102.48 -22.50
CA VAL A 5 -24.28 101.18 -22.06
C VAL A 5 -22.75 101.32 -21.96
N ARG A 6 -22.22 101.23 -20.74
CA ARG A 6 -20.77 101.21 -20.50
C ARG A 6 -20.19 99.97 -21.16
N GLY A 7 -19.23 100.16 -22.08
CA GLY A 7 -18.49 99.07 -22.72
C GLY A 7 -17.80 98.17 -21.70
N PRO A 8 -17.41 96.94 -22.09
CA PRO A 8 -16.81 95.99 -21.18
C PRO A 8 -15.52 96.59 -20.61
N GLY A 9 -15.53 96.84 -19.30
CA GLY A 9 -14.38 97.41 -18.60
C GLY A 9 -13.12 96.56 -18.82
N ARG A 10 -11.97 97.23 -18.69
CA ARG A 10 -10.63 96.61 -18.74
C ARG A 10 -10.63 95.25 -18.02
N PRO A 11 -10.19 94.15 -18.66
CA PRO A 11 -10.14 92.85 -18.01
C PRO A 11 -9.38 92.95 -16.69
N LYS A 12 -9.92 92.34 -15.62
CA LYS A 12 -9.23 92.26 -14.33
C LYS A 12 -7.82 91.72 -14.56
N LYS A 13 -6.80 92.44 -14.05
CA LYS A 13 -5.43 91.92 -13.99
C LYS A 13 -5.49 90.56 -13.29
N TRP A 14 -5.03 89.53 -13.98
CA TRP A 14 -5.05 88.16 -13.50
C TRP A 14 -4.10 88.04 -12.31
N ASP A 15 -4.65 87.92 -11.10
CA ASP A 15 -3.91 88.01 -9.83
C ASP A 15 -3.57 86.62 -9.24
N LYS A 16 -3.76 85.55 -10.02
CA LYS A 16 -3.37 84.19 -9.63
C LYS A 16 -2.00 83.90 -10.25
N PRO A 17 -1.06 83.28 -9.51
CA PRO A 17 0.17 82.81 -10.12
C PRO A 17 -0.20 81.94 -11.33
N LEU A 18 0.37 82.25 -12.49
CA LEU A 18 0.33 81.34 -13.63
C LEU A 18 0.70 79.97 -13.08
N ARG A 19 -0.20 78.98 -13.18
CA ARG A 19 0.14 77.58 -12.90
C ARG A 19 1.21 77.21 -13.92
N GLN A 20 2.47 77.51 -13.62
CA GLN A 20 3.59 76.99 -14.37
C GLN A 20 3.51 75.48 -14.20
N TRP A 21 3.29 74.79 -15.32
CA TRP A 21 3.47 73.36 -15.39
C TRP A 21 4.93 73.09 -15.01
N ARG A 22 5.18 72.71 -13.74
CA ARG A 22 6.44 72.07 -13.37
C ARG A 22 6.23 70.59 -13.63
N ALA A 23 6.44 70.20 -14.88
CA ALA A 23 6.76 68.82 -15.17
C ALA A 23 8.23 68.66 -14.75
N ASP A 24 8.52 67.72 -13.85
CA ASP A 24 9.90 67.33 -13.58
C ASP A 24 10.38 66.58 -14.83
N ILE A 25 10.99 67.33 -15.75
CA ILE A 25 11.64 66.78 -16.93
C ILE A 25 13.00 66.25 -16.47
N PRO A 26 13.36 64.99 -16.78
CA PRO A 26 14.70 64.48 -16.52
C PRO A 26 15.78 65.43 -17.05
N GLU A 27 16.88 65.59 -16.31
CA GLU A 27 17.94 66.56 -16.65
C GLU A 27 18.50 66.31 -18.07
N ASP A 28 18.69 65.05 -18.44
CA ASP A 28 19.11 64.64 -19.79
C ASP A 28 18.13 65.08 -20.90
N ASP A 29 16.83 64.97 -20.64
CA ASP A 29 15.78 65.38 -21.60
C ASP A 29 15.70 66.91 -21.71
N TYR A 30 15.91 67.62 -20.59
CA TYR A 30 15.96 69.07 -20.56
C TYR A 30 17.16 69.62 -21.33
N ASP A 31 18.34 69.04 -21.12
CA ASP A 31 19.57 69.42 -21.82
C ASP A 31 19.45 69.16 -23.32
N PHE A 32 18.90 68.00 -23.71
CA PHE A 32 18.59 67.72 -25.12
C PHE A 32 17.65 68.75 -25.73
N ILE A 33 16.59 69.15 -25.02
CA ILE A 33 15.63 70.16 -25.47
C ILE A 33 16.31 71.52 -25.66
N GLU A 34 17.14 71.96 -24.72
CA GLU A 34 17.83 73.26 -24.79
C GLU A 34 18.93 73.28 -25.87
N ASP A 35 19.71 72.22 -26.02
CA ASP A 35 20.72 72.09 -27.07
C ASP A 35 20.07 72.08 -28.46
N THR A 36 18.96 71.36 -28.61
CA THR A 36 18.24 71.30 -29.88
C THR A 36 17.62 72.65 -30.23
N ARG A 37 17.04 73.33 -29.24
CA ARG A 37 16.46 74.67 -29.41
C ARG A 37 17.51 75.70 -29.80
N THR A 38 18.64 75.74 -29.09
CA THR A 38 19.72 76.69 -29.34
C THR A 38 20.37 76.47 -30.71
N ARG A 39 20.59 75.21 -31.10
CA ARG A 39 21.07 74.84 -32.44
C ARG A 39 20.16 75.32 -33.57
N LEU A 40 18.83 75.29 -33.34
CA LEU A 40 17.85 75.74 -34.32
C LEU A 40 17.59 77.26 -34.27
N GLY A 41 18.17 77.99 -33.30
CA GLY A 41 18.00 79.43 -33.15
C GLY A 41 16.59 79.87 -32.74
N LEU A 42 15.78 78.95 -32.19
CA LEU A 42 14.37 79.20 -31.86
C LEU A 42 14.21 79.72 -30.43
N SER A 43 13.20 80.56 -30.20
CA SER A 43 12.73 80.85 -28.84
C SER A 43 12.08 79.60 -28.23
N ARG A 44 12.02 79.51 -26.89
CA ARG A 44 11.38 78.38 -26.19
C ARG A 44 9.93 78.18 -26.62
N ALA A 45 9.20 79.28 -26.82
CA ALA A 45 7.79 79.23 -27.24
C ALA A 45 7.64 78.69 -28.68
N GLU A 46 8.48 79.15 -29.62
CA GLU A 46 8.46 78.67 -31.01
C GLU A 46 8.85 77.20 -31.10
N PHE A 47 9.84 76.77 -30.33
CA PHE A 47 10.28 75.38 -30.27
C PHE A 47 9.17 74.46 -29.74
N LEU A 48 8.51 74.84 -28.65
CA LEU A 48 7.37 74.10 -28.12
C LEU A 48 6.19 74.10 -29.10
N HIS A 49 5.88 75.23 -29.74
CA HIS A 49 4.84 75.28 -30.78
C HIS A 49 5.14 74.36 -31.95
N MET A 50 6.41 74.29 -32.39
CA MET A 50 6.85 73.39 -33.46
C MET A 50 6.72 71.93 -33.06
N ILE A 51 7.17 71.55 -31.86
CA ILE A 51 7.02 70.19 -31.34
C ILE A 51 5.55 69.80 -31.24
N LEU A 52 4.70 70.67 -30.69
CA LEU A 52 3.26 70.40 -30.54
C LEU A 52 2.56 70.27 -31.91
N HIS A 53 3.00 70.99 -32.93
CA HIS A 53 2.47 70.87 -34.29
C HIS A 53 2.95 69.63 -35.04
N GLN A 54 4.16 69.16 -34.75
CA GLN A 54 4.74 67.96 -35.35
C GLN A 54 4.38 66.68 -34.59
N ALA A 55 3.98 66.81 -33.32
CA ALA A 55 3.54 65.71 -32.50
C ALA A 55 2.24 65.11 -33.06
N ASN A 56 2.33 63.89 -33.57
CA ASN A 56 1.15 63.13 -33.92
C ASN A 56 0.47 62.67 -32.62
N VAL A 57 -0.59 63.38 -32.23
CA VAL A 57 -1.34 63.13 -31.00
C VAL A 57 -1.78 61.67 -30.88
N ASN A 58 -2.14 61.03 -32.00
CA ASN A 58 -2.53 59.62 -32.02
C ASN A 58 -1.38 58.68 -31.61
N LEU A 59 -0.13 59.01 -31.99
CA LEU A 59 1.04 58.21 -31.58
C LEU A 59 1.34 58.38 -30.09
N LEU A 60 1.19 59.60 -29.56
CA LEU A 60 1.37 59.85 -28.13
C LEU A 60 0.30 59.14 -27.29
N GLU A 61 -0.95 59.14 -27.75
CA GLU A 61 -2.03 58.39 -27.10
C GLU A 61 -1.77 56.88 -27.10
N LEU A 62 -1.24 56.34 -28.19
CA LEU A 62 -0.87 54.92 -28.28
C LEU A 62 0.31 54.58 -27.36
N GLN A 63 1.33 55.43 -27.31
CA GLN A 63 2.48 55.24 -26.41
C GLN A 63 2.06 55.31 -24.93
N ALA A 64 1.18 56.24 -24.57
CA ALA A 64 0.63 56.32 -23.21
C ALA A 64 -0.17 55.06 -22.86
N LYS A 65 -1.01 54.56 -23.79
CA LYS A 65 -1.75 53.30 -23.60
C LYS A 65 -0.83 52.10 -23.42
N ILE A 66 0.24 52.00 -24.22
CA ILE A 66 1.24 50.93 -24.10
C ILE A 66 1.89 50.99 -22.72
N LYS A 67 2.37 52.16 -22.30
CA LYS A 67 2.99 52.34 -20.98
C LYS A 67 2.05 51.94 -19.83
N HIS A 68 0.79 52.34 -19.89
CA HIS A 68 -0.19 51.95 -18.87
C HIS A 68 -0.50 50.45 -18.89
N LEU A 69 -0.53 49.82 -20.06
CA LEU A 69 -0.70 48.37 -20.17
C LEU A 69 0.52 47.62 -19.62
N GLU A 70 1.74 48.10 -19.87
CA GLU A 70 2.98 47.55 -19.32
C GLU A 70 3.02 47.70 -17.78
N GLU A 71 2.62 48.86 -17.26
CA GLU A 71 2.48 49.08 -15.81
C GLU A 71 1.46 48.12 -15.19
N ALA A 72 0.30 47.93 -15.84
CA ALA A 72 -0.73 47.00 -15.37
C ALA A 72 -0.26 45.53 -15.44
N LEU A 73 0.46 45.14 -16.50
CA LEU A 73 1.05 43.79 -16.60
C LEU A 73 2.06 43.55 -15.49
N ASN A 74 2.96 44.50 -15.23
CA ASN A 74 3.94 44.40 -14.15
C ASN A 74 3.27 44.29 -12.77
N GLN A 75 2.15 44.99 -12.55
CA GLN A 75 1.37 44.86 -11.32
C GLN A 75 0.73 43.47 -11.20
N LEU A 76 0.09 42.98 -12.26
CA LEU A 76 -0.52 41.65 -12.30
C LEU A 76 0.51 40.53 -12.11
N GLU A 77 1.72 40.67 -12.66
CA GLU A 77 2.80 39.70 -12.44
C GLU A 77 3.24 39.64 -10.98
N LYS A 78 3.35 40.80 -10.31
CA LYS A 78 3.66 40.87 -8.88
C LYS A 78 2.55 40.26 -8.03
N GLU A 79 1.28 40.57 -8.33
CA GLU A 79 0.13 39.98 -7.64
C GLU A 79 0.08 38.47 -7.83
N LYS A 80 0.33 37.99 -9.04
CA LYS A 80 0.39 36.55 -9.34
C LYS A 80 1.50 35.86 -8.54
N GLN A 81 2.69 36.45 -8.44
CA GLN A 81 3.77 35.90 -7.63
C GLN A 81 3.39 35.85 -6.14
N ALA A 82 2.81 36.92 -5.60
CA ALA A 82 2.34 36.96 -4.22
C ALA A 82 1.28 35.87 -3.94
N LEU A 83 0.31 35.69 -4.85
CA LEU A 83 -0.70 34.64 -4.72
C LEU A 83 -0.12 33.23 -4.80
N LEU A 84 0.93 33.00 -5.61
CA LEU A 84 1.62 31.71 -5.65
C LEU A 84 2.33 31.41 -4.33
N GLU A 85 3.03 32.37 -3.75
CA GLU A 85 3.65 32.22 -2.43
C GLU A 85 2.62 31.95 -1.32
N GLU A 86 1.49 32.66 -1.35
CA GLU A 86 0.39 32.43 -0.40
C GLU A 86 -0.21 31.03 -0.56
N ARG A 87 -0.39 30.58 -1.81
CA ARG A 87 -0.85 29.23 -2.11
C ARG A 87 0.09 28.17 -1.53
N GLU A 88 1.40 28.32 -1.70
CA GLU A 88 2.38 27.39 -1.11
C GLU A 88 2.32 27.37 0.41
N LYS A 89 2.29 28.55 1.06
CA LYS A 89 2.14 28.66 2.52
C LYS A 89 0.86 28.00 3.03
N LEU A 90 -0.24 28.13 2.29
CA LEU A 90 -1.52 27.50 2.63
C LEU A 90 -1.46 25.98 2.46
N LEU A 91 -0.84 25.48 1.40
CA LEU A 91 -0.64 24.04 1.20
C LEU A 91 0.18 23.42 2.34
N ASP A 92 1.30 24.05 2.72
CA ASP A 92 2.12 23.62 3.87
C ASP A 92 1.30 23.60 5.17
N ARG A 93 0.42 24.60 5.35
CA ARG A 93 -0.42 24.68 6.55
C ARG A 93 -1.52 23.62 6.55
N ILE A 94 -2.11 23.33 5.40
CA ILE A 94 -3.08 22.25 5.23
C ILE A 94 -2.42 20.91 5.57
N GLU A 95 -1.22 20.64 5.05
CA GLU A 95 -0.49 19.40 5.35
C GLU A 95 -0.21 19.26 6.85
N LYS A 96 0.26 20.33 7.51
CA LYS A 96 0.47 20.35 8.97
C LYS A 96 -0.82 20.10 9.74
N LEU A 97 -1.93 20.72 9.34
CA LEU A 97 -3.23 20.53 9.99
C LEU A 97 -3.79 19.13 9.77
N GLN A 98 -3.62 18.54 8.58
CA GLN A 98 -4.00 17.15 8.32
C GLN A 98 -3.22 16.19 9.24
N LEU A 99 -1.91 16.40 9.40
CA LEU A 99 -1.10 15.64 10.34
C LEU A 99 -1.55 15.83 11.80
N GLN A 100 -1.93 17.04 12.19
CA GLN A 100 -2.47 17.32 13.53
C GLN A 100 -3.83 16.65 13.76
N ILE A 101 -4.74 16.68 12.78
CA ILE A 101 -6.05 16.02 12.87
C ILE A 101 -5.87 14.51 13.01
N GLN A 102 -4.99 13.90 12.23
CA GLN A 102 -4.67 12.47 12.38
C GLN A 102 -4.08 12.17 13.77
N ALA A 103 -3.21 13.05 14.27
CA ALA A 103 -2.65 12.91 15.60
C ALA A 103 -3.71 13.00 16.72
N LEU A 104 -4.67 13.91 16.57
CA LEU A 104 -5.79 14.07 17.52
C LEU A 104 -6.75 12.88 17.47
N LYS A 105 -7.08 12.37 16.28
CA LYS A 105 -7.90 11.16 16.08
C LYS A 105 -7.31 9.96 16.83
N LEU A 106 -5.98 9.83 16.84
CA LEU A 106 -5.23 8.75 17.49
C LEU A 106 -5.08 8.89 19.03
N GLY A 107 -5.47 10.03 19.62
CA GLY A 107 -5.66 10.14 21.08
C GLY A 107 -4.40 10.19 21.95
N SER A 108 -3.22 10.54 21.42
CA SER A 108 -1.98 10.66 22.22
C SER A 108 -1.22 11.97 21.95
N LYS A 109 -0.45 12.43 22.95
CA LYS A 109 0.32 13.70 22.92
C LYS A 109 1.61 13.63 22.07
N THR A 110 2.07 12.45 21.68
CA THR A 110 3.34 12.24 20.92
C THR A 110 3.15 12.01 19.41
N VAL A 111 1.93 12.17 18.90
CA VAL A 111 1.45 11.38 17.75
C VAL A 111 1.76 11.94 16.38
N VAL A 112 2.16 13.21 16.20
CA VAL A 112 2.52 13.67 14.84
C VAL A 112 3.64 12.79 14.24
N ARG A 113 4.64 12.44 15.06
CA ARG A 113 5.68 11.49 14.64
C ARG A 113 5.11 10.10 14.38
N ASP A 114 4.23 9.60 15.24
CA ASP A 114 3.68 8.24 15.08
C ASP A 114 2.73 8.13 13.88
N ALA A 115 1.93 9.17 13.57
CA ALA A 115 1.10 9.26 12.37
C ALA A 115 1.94 9.33 11.09
N ILE A 116 3.01 10.14 11.08
CA ILE A 116 3.97 10.18 9.95
C ILE A 116 4.58 8.79 9.71
N LYS A 117 4.96 8.10 10.79
CA LYS A 117 5.53 6.76 10.70
C LYS A 117 4.51 5.72 10.23
N LEU A 118 3.27 5.78 10.70
CA LEU A 118 2.20 4.91 10.24
C LEU A 118 1.89 5.12 8.75
N LYS A 119 1.92 6.37 8.26
CA LYS A 119 1.84 6.68 6.83
C LYS A 119 3.00 6.08 6.03
N ALA A 120 4.24 6.26 6.51
CA ALA A 120 5.42 5.68 5.87
C ALA A 120 5.35 4.14 5.83
N ILE A 121 4.80 3.50 6.87
CA ILE A 121 4.52 2.05 6.88
C ILE A 121 3.43 1.71 5.86
N ALA A 122 2.35 2.49 5.80
CA ALA A 122 1.23 2.28 4.89
C ALA A 122 1.64 2.33 3.41
N GLU A 123 2.53 3.24 3.04
CA GLU A 123 3.08 3.35 1.67
C GLU A 123 3.87 2.12 1.21
N LYS A 124 4.37 1.31 2.16
CA LYS A 124 5.17 0.10 1.88
C LYS A 124 4.40 -1.20 2.05
N ILE A 125 3.08 -1.14 2.27
CA ILE A 125 2.25 -2.34 2.39
C ILE A 125 2.15 -3.03 1.04
N GLU A 126 2.53 -4.30 1.02
CA GLU A 126 2.30 -5.21 -0.09
C GLU A 126 1.62 -6.49 0.42
N GLU A 127 0.76 -7.08 -0.41
CA GLU A 127 0.03 -8.31 -0.08
C GLU A 127 1.03 -9.47 0.09
N GLY A 128 0.89 -10.24 1.17
CA GLY A 128 1.76 -11.39 1.46
C GLY A 128 3.01 -11.09 2.29
N LYS A 129 3.33 -9.83 2.59
CA LYS A 129 4.45 -9.47 3.49
C LYS A 129 4.04 -9.50 4.95
N SER A 130 4.97 -9.89 5.82
CA SER A 130 4.76 -9.84 7.26
C SER A 130 4.80 -8.40 7.81
N TRP A 131 4.12 -8.13 8.92
CA TRP A 131 4.19 -6.82 9.59
C TRP A 131 5.64 -6.44 9.93
N LYS A 132 6.47 -7.42 10.33
CA LYS A 132 7.91 -7.25 10.54
C LYS A 132 8.61 -6.70 9.30
N GLU A 133 8.37 -7.31 8.15
CA GLU A 133 9.01 -6.93 6.89
C GLU A 133 8.57 -5.54 6.42
N VAL A 134 7.28 -5.24 6.51
CA VAL A 134 6.76 -3.92 6.11
C VAL A 134 7.33 -2.82 7.02
N CYS A 135 7.45 -3.08 8.32
CA CYS A 135 8.08 -2.14 9.25
C CYS A 135 9.59 -2.01 9.00
N ALA A 136 10.28 -3.10 8.65
CA ALA A 136 11.70 -3.08 8.30
C ALA A 136 11.95 -2.28 7.00
N LEU A 137 11.06 -2.40 6.01
CA LEU A 137 11.11 -1.60 4.77
C LEU A 137 10.87 -0.11 5.02
N ALA A 138 10.07 0.23 6.03
CA ALA A 138 9.88 1.60 6.50
C ALA A 138 11.02 2.09 7.43
N GLY A 139 12.04 1.26 7.69
CA GLY A 139 13.24 1.63 8.46
C GLY A 139 13.16 1.35 9.97
N PHE A 140 12.12 0.65 10.46
CA PHE A 140 11.99 0.27 11.86
C PHE A 140 12.58 -1.12 12.11
N ARG A 141 13.56 -1.22 13.01
CA ARG A 141 14.21 -2.49 13.39
C ARG A 141 13.94 -2.92 14.83
N ASP A 142 13.47 -2.00 15.67
CA ASP A 142 13.19 -2.27 17.10
C ASP A 142 11.87 -3.04 17.27
N GLU A 143 11.93 -4.28 17.76
CA GLU A 143 10.76 -5.15 17.88
C GLU A 143 9.68 -4.61 18.82
N ASP A 144 10.07 -3.94 19.91
CA ASP A 144 9.12 -3.34 20.85
C ASP A 144 8.35 -2.18 20.21
N LYS A 145 9.03 -1.32 19.45
CA LYS A 145 8.37 -0.22 18.73
C LYS A 145 7.47 -0.75 17.63
N ILE A 146 7.87 -1.82 16.94
CA ILE A 146 7.03 -2.49 15.93
C ILE A 146 5.75 -3.03 16.56
N ARG A 147 5.80 -3.59 17.78
CA ARG A 147 4.61 -4.03 18.54
C ARG A 147 3.73 -2.85 18.96
N ASP A 148 4.32 -1.75 19.37
CA ASP A 148 3.55 -0.55 19.76
C ASP A 148 2.84 0.07 18.55
N TYR A 149 3.50 0.18 17.40
CA TYR A 149 2.86 0.62 16.16
C TYR A 149 1.76 -0.33 15.70
N LEU A 150 1.93 -1.63 15.88
CA LEU A 150 0.89 -2.61 15.60
C LEU A 150 -0.35 -2.38 16.48
N LYS A 151 -0.17 -2.17 17.78
CA LYS A 151 -1.27 -1.87 18.72
C LYS A 151 -1.96 -0.54 18.43
N LEU A 152 -1.24 0.41 17.85
CA LEU A 152 -1.80 1.69 17.41
C LEU A 152 -2.64 1.51 16.13
N ALA A 153 -2.17 0.72 15.16
CA ALA A 153 -2.83 0.53 13.87
C ALA A 153 -4.00 -0.48 13.90
N PHE A 154 -3.90 -1.56 14.68
CA PHE A 154 -4.85 -2.68 14.67
C PHE A 154 -5.55 -2.90 16.01
N ASN A 155 -6.75 -3.45 15.96
CA ASN A 155 -7.50 -3.91 17.13
C ASN A 155 -6.94 -5.24 17.63
N ILE A 156 -5.85 -5.18 18.40
CA ILE A 156 -5.24 -6.35 19.01
C ILE A 156 -5.90 -6.62 20.35
N ARG A 157 -6.77 -7.63 20.39
CA ARG A 157 -7.30 -8.21 21.63
C ARG A 157 -7.13 -9.72 21.56
N LYS A 158 -6.77 -10.32 22.69
CA LYS A 158 -6.81 -11.78 22.85
C LYS A 158 -8.26 -12.22 22.96
N ASN A 159 -8.55 -13.42 22.47
CA ASN A 159 -9.85 -14.05 22.65
C ASN A 159 -10.04 -14.51 24.10
N ASP A 160 -11.25 -14.95 24.46
CA ASP A 160 -11.60 -15.44 25.81
C ASP A 160 -10.74 -16.62 26.30
N ARG A 161 -9.99 -17.27 25.39
CA ARG A 161 -9.04 -18.37 25.65
C ARG A 161 -7.59 -17.91 25.84
N ASP A 162 -7.34 -16.61 25.95
CA ASP A 162 -6.00 -15.99 26.03
C ASP A 162 -5.11 -16.22 24.78
N GLU A 163 -5.71 -16.65 23.67
CA GLU A 163 -5.07 -16.86 22.38
C GLU A 163 -5.26 -15.66 21.43
N TRP A 164 -4.27 -15.43 20.55
CA TRP A 164 -4.37 -14.41 19.50
C TRP A 164 -5.32 -14.85 18.39
N PRO A 165 -6.26 -13.99 17.96
CA PRO A 165 -7.20 -14.31 16.89
C PRO A 165 -6.48 -14.51 15.56
N GLU A 166 -7.08 -15.33 14.67
CA GLU A 166 -6.52 -15.62 13.35
C GLU A 166 -6.42 -14.38 12.44
N VAL A 167 -7.24 -13.36 12.71
CA VAL A 167 -7.42 -12.18 11.86
C VAL A 167 -7.51 -10.91 12.72
N PHE A 168 -6.62 -9.95 12.49
CA PHE A 168 -6.70 -8.62 13.09
C PHE A 168 -7.23 -7.58 12.10
N LYS A 169 -8.26 -6.85 12.53
CA LYS A 169 -8.82 -5.72 11.76
C LYS A 169 -8.14 -4.40 12.17
N PRO A 170 -7.95 -3.47 11.21
CA PRO A 170 -7.43 -2.15 11.51
C PRO A 170 -8.41 -1.39 12.42
N LYS A 171 -7.90 -0.42 13.19
CA LYS A 171 -8.75 0.49 13.95
C LYS A 171 -9.44 1.47 13.01
N ASP A 172 -10.69 1.84 13.32
CA ASP A 172 -11.47 2.80 12.51
C ASP A 172 -10.81 4.18 12.40
N ILE A 173 -9.94 4.49 13.38
CA ILE A 173 -9.19 5.74 13.49
C ILE A 173 -8.10 5.86 12.41
N VAL A 174 -7.59 4.74 11.89
CA VAL A 174 -6.45 4.72 10.96
C VAL A 174 -6.94 4.39 9.55
N GLU A 175 -7.28 5.45 8.81
CA GLU A 175 -7.83 5.39 7.46
C GLU A 175 -6.85 4.71 6.48
N GLU A 176 -5.54 4.85 6.69
CA GLU A 176 -4.49 4.33 5.80
C GLU A 176 -4.45 2.80 5.71
N PHE A 177 -4.94 2.10 6.74
CA PHE A 177 -4.99 0.64 6.77
C PHE A 177 -6.39 0.09 6.45
N GLN A 178 -7.38 0.95 6.20
CA GLN A 178 -8.72 0.52 5.83
C GLN A 178 -8.70 -0.16 4.45
N GLY A 179 -8.92 -1.47 4.44
CA GLY A 179 -8.81 -2.31 3.23
C GLY A 179 -7.75 -3.40 3.36
N TRP A 180 -6.93 -3.35 4.41
CA TRP A 180 -5.96 -4.37 4.76
C TRP A 180 -6.34 -5.07 6.06
N VAL A 181 -6.00 -6.34 6.14
CA VAL A 181 -6.27 -7.20 7.30
C VAL A 181 -5.04 -8.05 7.55
N LEU A 182 -4.67 -8.22 8.82
CA LEU A 182 -3.52 -9.03 9.20
C LEU A 182 -3.99 -10.45 9.54
N VAL A 183 -3.39 -11.44 8.89
CA VAL A 183 -3.73 -12.86 9.04
C VAL A 183 -2.57 -13.63 9.66
N LYS A 184 -2.87 -14.53 10.60
CA LYS A 184 -1.90 -15.39 11.27
C LYS A 184 -1.32 -16.42 10.29
N PRO A 185 0.01 -16.48 10.08
CA PRO A 185 0.59 -17.39 9.08
C PRO A 185 0.73 -18.86 9.54
N SER A 186 0.76 -19.13 10.84
CA SER A 186 0.94 -20.47 11.42
C SER A 186 0.45 -20.51 12.87
N GLU A 187 0.12 -21.68 13.42
CA GLU A 187 -0.48 -21.84 14.76
C GLU A 187 0.39 -21.27 15.90
N LYS A 188 1.73 -21.23 15.73
CA LYS A 188 2.71 -20.69 16.71
C LYS A 188 3.35 -19.36 16.28
N ALA A 189 2.66 -18.57 15.46
CA ALA A 189 3.17 -17.30 14.96
C ALA A 189 3.07 -16.16 15.99
N ASP A 190 4.19 -15.45 16.22
CA ASP A 190 4.24 -14.20 16.96
C ASP A 190 3.41 -13.11 16.28
N ILE A 191 2.88 -12.15 17.04
CA ILE A 191 2.00 -11.07 16.52
C ILE A 191 2.68 -10.26 15.39
N ILE A 192 4.01 -10.15 15.41
CA ILE A 192 4.80 -9.41 14.43
C ILE A 192 4.91 -10.16 13.09
N SER A 193 4.73 -11.48 13.09
CA SER A 193 4.81 -12.31 11.89
C SER A 193 3.50 -12.35 11.08
N TYR A 194 2.45 -11.66 11.54
CA TYR A 194 1.17 -11.61 10.82
C TYR A 194 1.33 -10.98 9.45
N VAL A 195 0.63 -11.53 8.46
CA VAL A 195 0.77 -11.20 7.05
C VAL A 195 -0.35 -10.30 6.59
N PHE A 196 -0.03 -9.29 5.79
CA PHE A 196 -1.02 -8.40 5.18
C PHE A 196 -1.78 -9.08 4.04
N VAL A 197 -3.10 -9.07 4.14
CA VAL A 197 -4.03 -9.57 3.13
C VAL A 197 -5.09 -8.50 2.86
N ARG A 198 -5.53 -8.36 1.60
CA ARG A 198 -6.63 -7.44 1.26
C ARG A 198 -7.95 -7.93 1.88
N LYS A 199 -8.75 -6.99 2.39
CA LYS A 199 -10.08 -7.22 2.97
C LYS A 199 -10.94 -8.02 1.98
N GLY A 200 -11.45 -9.18 2.41
CA GLY A 200 -12.23 -10.10 1.56
C GLY A 200 -11.45 -11.28 0.97
N ARG A 201 -10.10 -11.26 0.97
CA ARG A 201 -9.26 -12.41 0.60
C ARG A 201 -8.81 -13.25 1.79
N GLU A 202 -9.21 -12.88 3.01
CA GLU A 202 -8.83 -13.54 4.27
C GLU A 202 -9.11 -15.05 4.26
N LYS A 203 -10.31 -15.46 3.81
CA LYS A 203 -10.70 -16.88 3.76
C LYS A 203 -9.96 -17.66 2.67
N ALA A 204 -9.63 -17.01 1.56
CA ALA A 204 -8.87 -17.63 0.47
C ALA A 204 -7.41 -17.84 0.91
N PHE A 205 -6.80 -16.84 1.55
CA PHE A 205 -5.44 -16.94 2.09
C PHE A 205 -5.33 -17.97 3.22
N LEU A 206 -6.30 -18.03 4.14
CA LEU A 206 -6.34 -19.08 5.17
C LEU A 206 -6.54 -20.48 4.56
N LYS A 207 -7.34 -20.60 3.49
CA LYS A 207 -7.48 -21.88 2.76
C LYS A 207 -6.19 -22.25 2.04
N GLU A 208 -5.53 -21.30 1.37
CA GLU A 208 -4.24 -21.50 0.71
C GLU A 208 -3.12 -21.82 1.69
N GLN A 209 -3.14 -21.24 2.89
CA GLN A 209 -2.20 -21.61 3.95
C GLN A 209 -2.52 -22.96 4.57
N LYS A 210 -3.80 -23.33 4.74
CA LYS A 210 -4.14 -24.72 5.09
C LYS A 210 -3.70 -25.69 4.01
N LEU A 211 -3.89 -25.35 2.73
CA LEU A 211 -3.42 -26.11 1.57
C LEU A 211 -1.89 -26.07 1.36
N LYS A 212 -1.16 -25.11 1.96
CA LYS A 212 0.31 -25.01 1.98
C LYS A 212 0.94 -25.52 3.29
N ALA A 213 0.16 -25.70 4.35
CA ALA A 213 0.53 -26.42 5.58
C ALA A 213 0.18 -27.91 5.49
N GLU A 214 -0.81 -28.28 4.68
CA GLU A 214 -1.14 -29.66 4.31
C GLU A 214 -0.07 -30.38 3.45
N PRO A 215 0.76 -29.77 2.57
CA PRO A 215 1.85 -30.44 1.88
C PRO A 215 3.09 -30.62 2.77
N GLU A 216 3.25 -29.88 3.86
CA GLU A 216 4.34 -30.10 4.83
C GLU A 216 3.95 -31.09 5.95
N LYS A 217 2.65 -31.29 6.21
CA LYS A 217 2.15 -32.42 7.01
C LYS A 217 1.87 -33.69 6.19
N ALA A 218 1.99 -33.64 4.86
CA ALA A 218 1.82 -34.79 3.95
C ALA A 218 3.15 -35.45 3.53
N LEU A 219 4.20 -35.32 4.34
CA LEU A 219 5.41 -36.15 4.26
C LEU A 219 5.79 -36.73 5.63
N GLU A 220 4.81 -36.96 6.51
CA GLU A 220 4.80 -38.23 7.23
C GLU A 220 4.15 -39.25 6.29
N VAL A 221 4.90 -39.67 5.26
CA VAL A 221 4.79 -41.04 4.79
C VAL A 221 5.28 -41.87 5.98
N SER A 222 4.39 -42.11 6.94
CA SER A 222 4.42 -43.38 7.65
C SER A 222 4.39 -44.39 6.52
N ASP A 223 5.54 -44.99 6.23
CA ASP A 223 5.70 -45.96 5.15
C ASP A 223 4.52 -46.92 5.25
N ALA A 224 3.56 -46.81 4.34
CA ALA A 224 2.42 -47.73 4.33
C ALA A 224 2.95 -49.17 4.32
N ALA A 225 4.10 -49.39 3.67
CA ALA A 225 4.88 -50.61 3.75
C ALA A 225 5.40 -50.97 5.16
N ALA A 226 5.88 -50.02 5.97
CA ALA A 226 6.32 -50.27 7.36
C ALA A 226 5.14 -50.62 8.29
N GLU A 227 3.99 -49.94 8.13
CA GLU A 227 2.79 -50.27 8.92
C GLU A 227 2.23 -51.65 8.53
N ILE A 228 2.15 -51.95 7.22
CA ILE A 228 1.71 -53.26 6.72
C ILE A 228 2.68 -54.35 7.18
N THR A 229 4.00 -54.16 7.04
CA THR A 229 4.99 -55.15 7.48
C THR A 229 4.92 -55.41 8.98
N LYS A 230 4.72 -54.38 9.81
CA LYS A 230 4.60 -54.56 11.27
C LYS A 230 3.39 -55.44 11.62
N VAL A 231 2.22 -55.14 11.07
CA VAL A 231 1.00 -55.93 11.33
C VAL A 231 1.16 -57.38 10.84
N LEU A 232 1.82 -57.58 9.69
CA LEU A 232 2.07 -58.93 9.16
C LEU A 232 3.10 -59.70 10.02
N LYS A 233 4.15 -59.03 10.53
CA LYS A 233 5.14 -59.65 11.43
C LYS A 233 4.52 -60.06 12.76
N ASP A 234 3.78 -59.14 13.40
CA ASP A 234 3.13 -59.41 14.69
C ASP A 234 2.16 -60.61 14.58
N TRP A 235 1.48 -60.74 13.44
CA TRP A 235 0.62 -61.89 13.19
C TRP A 235 1.41 -63.18 12.90
N LEU A 236 2.48 -63.11 12.10
CA LEU A 236 3.34 -64.28 11.83
C LEU A 236 3.95 -64.84 13.11
N GLU A 237 4.46 -63.99 14.01
CA GLU A 237 5.02 -64.42 15.29
C GLU A 237 3.97 -65.18 16.13
N GLY A 238 2.74 -64.66 16.18
CA GLY A 238 1.62 -65.33 16.85
C GLY A 238 1.22 -66.65 16.17
N TYR A 239 1.30 -66.73 14.84
CA TYR A 239 1.00 -67.92 14.06
C TYR A 239 2.06 -69.02 14.24
N GLU A 240 3.34 -68.66 14.25
CA GLU A 240 4.45 -69.58 14.49
C GLU A 240 4.42 -70.12 15.93
N LEU A 241 4.16 -69.26 16.92
CA LEU A 241 3.95 -69.69 18.31
C LEU A 241 2.78 -70.66 18.43
N ALA A 242 1.68 -70.41 17.71
CA ALA A 242 0.54 -71.31 17.69
C ALA A 242 0.88 -72.67 17.06
N LEU A 243 1.79 -72.73 16.07
CA LEU A 243 2.22 -74.00 15.46
C LEU A 243 3.13 -74.84 16.36
N MET A 244 3.88 -74.22 17.28
CA MET A 244 4.80 -74.91 18.20
C MET A 244 4.09 -75.60 19.39
N ASP A 245 2.81 -75.31 19.63
CA ASP A 245 2.01 -75.95 20.68
C ASP A 245 1.57 -77.39 20.30
N LYS A 246 1.48 -78.30 21.28
CA LYS A 246 1.09 -79.72 21.07
C LYS A 246 -0.31 -79.92 20.44
N HIS A 247 -1.22 -78.94 20.55
CA HIS A 247 -2.53 -78.87 19.89
C HIS A 247 -2.60 -77.72 18.87
N GLY A 248 -1.45 -77.26 18.39
CA GLY A 248 -1.26 -76.00 17.68
C GLY A 248 -1.90 -75.90 16.31
N LYS A 249 -2.07 -77.03 15.61
CA LYS A 249 -2.58 -77.05 14.23
C LYS A 249 -4.00 -76.49 14.11
N GLU A 250 -4.92 -76.91 14.97
CA GLU A 250 -6.30 -76.40 14.95
C GLU A 250 -6.39 -74.92 15.33
N ARG A 251 -5.50 -74.47 16.22
CA ARG A 251 -5.43 -73.07 16.66
C ARG A 251 -4.87 -72.18 15.56
N ALA A 252 -3.81 -72.62 14.89
CA ALA A 252 -3.21 -71.94 13.75
C ALA A 252 -4.20 -71.81 12.58
N GLU A 253 -4.97 -72.86 12.28
CA GLU A 253 -6.01 -72.82 11.25
C GLU A 253 -7.14 -71.83 11.56
N ARG A 254 -7.58 -71.74 12.82
CA ARG A 254 -8.57 -70.71 13.24
C ARG A 254 -7.98 -69.31 13.12
N MET A 255 -6.75 -69.11 13.57
CA MET A 255 -6.06 -67.82 13.45
C MET A 255 -5.87 -67.38 11.99
N ALA A 256 -5.58 -68.30 11.08
CA ALA A 256 -5.48 -68.01 9.64
C ALA A 256 -6.83 -67.57 9.05
N LYS A 257 -7.93 -68.27 9.39
CA LYS A 257 -9.28 -67.91 8.93
C LYS A 257 -9.74 -66.54 9.47
N ASP A 258 -9.46 -66.25 10.73
CA ASP A 258 -9.82 -64.97 11.35
C ASP A 258 -8.98 -63.82 10.79
N PHE A 259 -7.68 -64.05 10.59
CA PHE A 259 -6.78 -63.08 9.96
C PHE A 259 -7.23 -62.74 8.55
N GLN A 260 -7.54 -63.75 7.74
CA GLN A 260 -8.05 -63.57 6.38
C GLN A 260 -9.35 -62.77 6.35
N ARG A 261 -10.30 -63.05 7.24
CA ARG A 261 -11.63 -62.39 7.26
C ARG A 261 -11.60 -60.96 7.75
N PHE A 262 -10.78 -60.67 8.77
CA PHE A 262 -10.84 -59.39 9.47
C PHE A 262 -9.61 -58.53 9.24
N ALA A 263 -8.42 -59.03 9.55
CA ALA A 263 -7.20 -58.22 9.52
C ALA A 263 -6.73 -57.94 8.09
N LEU A 264 -6.66 -58.97 7.25
CA LEU A 264 -6.24 -58.86 5.85
C LEU A 264 -7.22 -58.01 5.04
N LYS A 265 -8.53 -58.23 5.23
CA LYS A 265 -9.57 -57.40 4.60
C LYS A 265 -9.45 -55.93 5.00
N ARG A 266 -9.25 -55.64 6.29
CA ARG A 266 -9.04 -54.26 6.77
C ARG A 266 -7.78 -53.61 6.21
N LEU A 267 -6.69 -54.37 6.07
CA LEU A 267 -5.46 -53.87 5.45
C LEU A 267 -5.66 -53.53 3.98
N ILE A 268 -6.38 -54.38 3.24
CA ILE A 268 -6.72 -54.13 1.83
C ILE A 268 -7.64 -52.92 1.69
N ASP A 269 -8.67 -52.81 2.54
CA ASP A 269 -9.60 -51.66 2.53
C ASP A 269 -8.87 -50.33 2.86
N LYS A 270 -7.82 -50.38 3.70
CA LYS A 270 -7.09 -49.19 4.16
C LYS A 270 -5.94 -48.76 3.23
N TYR A 271 -5.18 -49.70 2.67
CA TYR A 271 -3.97 -49.41 1.88
C TYR A 271 -4.04 -49.85 0.41
N GLY A 272 -5.08 -50.60 0.02
CA GLY A 272 -5.24 -51.16 -1.32
C GLY A 272 -4.56 -52.52 -1.49
N PHE A 273 -5.11 -53.35 -2.39
CA PHE A 273 -4.62 -54.71 -2.65
C PHE A 273 -3.18 -54.73 -3.16
N THR A 274 -2.81 -53.82 -4.06
CA THR A 274 -1.47 -53.73 -4.66
C THR A 274 -0.39 -53.47 -3.62
N ALA A 275 -0.59 -52.51 -2.71
CA ALA A 275 0.37 -52.20 -1.67
C ALA A 275 0.59 -53.37 -0.70
N VAL A 276 -0.49 -54.06 -0.31
CA VAL A 276 -0.40 -55.26 0.55
C VAL A 276 0.26 -56.42 -0.19
N PHE A 277 -0.05 -56.60 -1.47
CA PHE A 277 0.54 -57.64 -2.31
C PHE A 277 2.04 -57.44 -2.49
N ASP A 278 2.50 -56.22 -2.79
CA ASP A 278 3.92 -55.91 -2.96
C ASP A 278 4.72 -56.20 -1.67
N VAL A 279 4.17 -55.83 -0.51
CA VAL A 279 4.78 -56.14 0.79
C VAL A 279 4.84 -57.65 1.04
N VAL A 280 3.76 -58.39 0.80
CA VAL A 280 3.74 -59.85 0.97
C VAL A 280 4.68 -60.55 -0.02
N TYR A 281 4.83 -60.03 -1.23
CA TYR A 281 5.73 -60.59 -2.24
C TYR A 281 7.21 -60.29 -1.96
N SER A 282 7.48 -59.18 -1.27
CA SER A 282 8.85 -58.74 -0.93
C SER A 282 9.53 -59.59 0.15
N ASP A 283 8.77 -60.25 1.03
CA ASP A 283 9.32 -61.13 2.08
C ASP A 283 9.03 -62.62 1.79
N PRO A 284 10.06 -63.49 1.71
CA PRO A 284 9.88 -64.94 1.52
C PRO A 284 8.98 -65.63 2.55
N HIS A 285 8.89 -65.12 3.79
CA HIS A 285 8.09 -65.71 4.87
C HIS A 285 6.61 -65.37 4.71
N PHE A 286 6.30 -64.10 4.41
CA PHE A 286 4.94 -63.69 4.06
C PHE A 286 4.44 -64.41 2.81
N LYS A 287 5.30 -64.58 1.80
CA LYS A 287 4.96 -65.29 0.57
C LYS A 287 4.52 -66.74 0.80
N ARG A 288 5.07 -67.43 1.81
CA ARG A 288 4.73 -68.84 2.09
C ARG A 288 3.41 -68.99 2.84
N VAL A 289 3.12 -68.09 3.78
CA VAL A 289 2.01 -68.26 4.73
C VAL A 289 0.80 -67.38 4.38
N ILE A 290 1.05 -66.16 3.90
CA ILE A 290 0.02 -65.12 3.72
C ILE A 290 -0.46 -65.04 2.27
N LEU A 291 0.38 -65.36 1.28
CA LEU A 291 -0.01 -65.36 -0.12
C LEU A 291 -1.25 -66.25 -0.42
N PRO A 292 -1.36 -67.48 0.10
CA PRO A 292 -2.55 -68.30 -0.11
C PRO A 292 -3.83 -67.69 0.52
N LEU A 293 -3.68 -66.87 1.56
CA LEU A 293 -4.79 -66.19 2.22
C LEU A 293 -5.25 -64.94 1.44
N LEU A 294 -4.41 -64.40 0.56
CA LEU A 294 -4.72 -63.27 -0.32
C LEU A 294 -5.44 -63.68 -1.61
N GLU A 295 -5.35 -64.94 -2.05
CA GLU A 295 -5.95 -65.44 -3.29
C GLU A 295 -7.45 -65.11 -3.44
N PRO A 296 -8.30 -65.20 -2.40
CA PRO A 296 -9.73 -64.88 -2.53
C PRO A 296 -10.02 -63.39 -2.71
N TYR A 297 -9.05 -62.51 -2.45
CA TYR A 297 -9.16 -61.06 -2.59
C TYR A 297 -8.50 -60.53 -3.87
N ALA A 298 -7.89 -61.42 -4.69
CA ALA A 298 -7.27 -61.04 -5.94
C ALA A 298 -8.33 -60.47 -6.90
N PRO A 299 -8.14 -59.25 -7.45
CA PRO A 299 -9.00 -58.74 -8.50
C PRO A 299 -8.88 -59.65 -9.73
N LYS A 300 -10.02 -59.93 -10.39
CA LYS A 300 -10.13 -60.89 -11.51
C LYS A 300 -9.17 -60.61 -12.68
N GLU A 301 -8.61 -59.40 -12.77
CA GLU A 301 -7.67 -58.98 -13.82
C GLU A 301 -6.20 -59.40 -13.58
N VAL A 302 -5.84 -59.94 -12.40
CA VAL A 302 -4.45 -60.36 -12.08
C VAL A 302 -4.19 -61.85 -12.35
N LEU A 303 -5.22 -62.63 -12.70
CA LEU A 303 -5.10 -64.05 -13.02
C LEU A 303 -4.79 -64.35 -14.50
N GLU A 304 -4.84 -63.36 -15.40
CA GLU A 304 -4.56 -63.56 -16.83
C GLU A 304 -3.12 -63.20 -17.25
N VAL A 305 -2.32 -62.59 -16.38
CA VAL A 305 -0.89 -62.33 -16.65
C VAL A 305 -0.05 -63.40 -15.96
N LYS A 306 -0.22 -64.66 -16.36
CA LYS A 306 0.74 -65.78 -16.23
C LYS A 306 0.08 -67.10 -16.68
N THR A 307 -0.16 -67.20 -17.98
CA THR A 307 0.09 -68.44 -18.73
C THR A 307 1.31 -68.21 -19.60
#